data_AF-A0A5N5L2Y6-F1
#
_entry.id   AF-A0A5N5L2Y6-F1
#
_cell.length_a   1.000
_cell.length_b   1.000
_cell.length_c   1.000
_cell.angle_alpha   90.00
_cell.angle_beta   90.00
_cell.angle_gamma   90.00
#
_symmetry.space_group_name_H-M   'P 1'
#
loop_
_entity.id
_entity.type
_entity.pdbx_description
1 polymer ?
#
loop_
_entity_poly.entity_id
_entity_poly.type
_entity_poly.pdbx_seq_one_letter_code
_entity_poly.pdbx_strand_id
1 'polypeptide(L)' 'MFFANEQRDNVREENPGVTFGQVGKILGERWKALSDKQRTPYEAKAAADKKRYEDEKAAYN' A
#
# COMPACT_ATOMS: atom_id res chain seq x y z
N MET A 1 2.93 -1.67 2.36
CA MET A 1 1.44 -1.78 2.28
C MET A 1 0.70 -0.49 2.67
N PHE A 2 1.34 0.68 2.67
CA PHE A 2 0.70 1.93 3.13
C PHE A 2 -0.41 2.41 2.20
N PHE A 3 -0.10 2.62 0.92
CA PHE A 3 -1.08 3.09 -0.07
C PHE A 3 -2.29 2.15 -0.21
N ALA A 4 -2.04 0.84 -0.31
CA ALA A 4 -3.09 -0.15 -0.48
C ALA A 4 -4.05 -0.20 0.72
N ASN A 5 -3.55 -0.04 1.96
CA ASN A 5 -4.42 0.00 3.14
C ASN A 5 -5.26 1.26 3.20
N GLU A 6 -4.68 2.41 2.85
CA GLU A 6 -5.37 3.71 2.89
C GLU A 6 -6.41 3.85 1.77
N GLN A 7 -6.11 3.30 0.59
CA GLN A 7 -7.04 3.32 -0.55
C GLN A 7 -8.01 2.15 -0.56
N ARG A 8 -7.75 1.08 0.18
CA ARG A 8 -8.65 -0.08 0.28
C ARG A 8 -10.06 0.32 0.69
N ASP A 9 -10.14 1.14 1.73
CA ASP A 9 -11.43 1.53 2.30
C ASP A 9 -12.15 2.48 1.35
N ASN A 10 -11.42 3.46 0.78
CA ASN A 10 -11.94 4.31 -0.29
C ASN A 10 -12.48 3.51 -1.49
N VAL A 11 -11.73 2.50 -1.97
CA VAL A 11 -12.16 1.66 -3.11
C VAL A 11 -13.41 0.84 -2.75
N ARG A 12 -13.53 0.36 -1.51
CA ARG A 12 -14.71 -0.36 -1.02
C ARG A 12 -15.93 0.55 -0.87
N GLU A 13 -15.74 1.78 -0.42
CA GLU A 13 -16.80 2.77 -0.29
C GLU A 13 -17.29 3.25 -1.66
N GLU A 14 -16.37 3.51 -2.59
CA GLU A 14 -16.70 3.87 -3.98
C GLU A 14 -17.33 2.70 -4.75
N ASN A 15 -16.97 1.45 -4.42
CA ASN A 15 -17.46 0.26 -5.10
C ASN A 15 -18.11 -0.70 -4.08
N PRO A 16 -19.32 -0.38 -3.59
CA PRO A 16 -20.02 -1.27 -2.66
C PRO A 16 -20.26 -2.64 -3.31
N GLY A 17 -19.79 -3.72 -2.66
CA GLY A 17 -19.89 -5.10 -3.17
C GLY A 17 -18.67 -5.61 -3.94
N VAL A 18 -17.62 -4.81 -4.10
CA VAL A 18 -16.35 -5.24 -4.69
C VAL A 18 -15.67 -6.34 -3.87
N THR A 19 -15.22 -7.40 -4.53
CA THR A 19 -14.49 -8.50 -3.87
C THR A 19 -13.05 -8.10 -3.53
N PHE A 20 -12.45 -8.72 -2.51
CA PHE A 20 -11.08 -8.42 -2.12
C PHE A 20 -10.07 -8.56 -3.28
N GLY A 21 -10.24 -9.55 -4.15
CA GLY A 21 -9.40 -9.73 -5.33
C GLY A 21 -9.52 -8.58 -6.34
N GLN A 22 -10.73 -8.05 -6.54
CA GLN A 22 -10.95 -6.88 -7.39
C GLN A 22 -10.38 -5.61 -6.77
N VAL A 23 -10.52 -5.42 -5.46
CA VAL A 23 -9.88 -4.31 -4.73
C VAL A 23 -8.37 -4.33 -4.95
N GLY A 24 -7.73 -5.50 -4.83
CA GLY A 24 -6.30 -5.64 -5.09
C GLY A 24 -5.90 -5.22 -6.51
N LYS A 25 -6.70 -5.60 -7.52
CA LYS A 25 -6.50 -5.18 -8.92
C LYS A 25 -6.60 -3.65 -9.07
N ILE A 26 -7.69 -3.05 -8.57
CA ILE A 26 -7.94 -1.61 -8.64
C ILE A 26 -6.83 -0.83 -7.94
N LEU A 27 -6.41 -1.28 -6.75
CA LEU A 27 -5.30 -0.66 -6.01
C LEU A 27 -3.99 -0.73 -6.77
N GLY A 28 -3.70 -1.86 -7.44
CA GLY A 28 -2.52 -2.01 -8.29
C GLY A 28 -2.54 -1.09 -9.50
N GLU A 29 -3.70 -0.93 -10.13
CA GLU A 29 -3.90 0.02 -11.24
C GLU A 29 -3.76 1.46 -10.78
N ARG A 30 -4.41 1.85 -9.66
CA ARG A 30 -4.27 3.18 -9.06
C ARG A 30 -2.81 3.48 -8.71
N TRP A 31 -2.11 2.52 -8.11
CA TRP A 31 -0.68 2.67 -7.80
C TRP A 31 0.17 2.94 -9.04
N LYS A 32 -0.07 2.20 -10.13
CA LYS A 32 0.58 2.44 -11.44
C LYS A 32 0.18 3.77 -12.06
N ALA A 33 -1.04 4.24 -11.80
CA ALA A 33 -1.54 5.52 -12.28
C ALA A 33 -1.04 6.72 -11.45
N LEU A 34 -0.60 6.52 -10.20
CA LEU A 34 0.01 7.59 -9.40
C LEU A 34 1.26 8.12 -10.09
N SER A 35 1.49 9.42 -9.97
CA SER A 35 2.76 10.04 -10.37
C SER A 35 3.88 9.73 -9.38
N ASP A 36 5.14 9.82 -9.81
CA ASP A 36 6.31 9.58 -8.95
C ASP A 36 6.30 10.45 -7.70
N LYS A 37 5.84 11.71 -7.82
CA LYS A 37 5.67 12.62 -6.68
C LYS A 37 4.70 12.10 -5.62
N GLN A 38 3.63 11.43 -6.05
CA GLN A 38 2.64 10.84 -5.15
C GLN A 38 3.12 9.51 -4.58
N ARG A 39 3.88 8.72 -5.35
CA ARG A 39 4.47 7.46 -4.87
C ARG A 39 5.60 7.68 -3.88
N THR A 40 6.42 8.71 -4.09
CA THR A 40 7.60 9.07 -3.27
C THR A 40 7.36 8.96 -1.76
N PRO A 41 6.32 9.61 -1.17
CA PRO A 41 6.08 9.51 0.28
C PRO A 41 5.69 8.09 0.71
N TYR A 42 4.96 7.33 -0.11
CA TYR A 42 4.58 5.95 0.22
C TYR A 42 5.76 4.98 0.10
N GLU A 43 6.63 5.18 -0.89
CA GLU A 43 7.86 4.40 -1.05
C GLU A 43 8.86 4.71 0.07
N ALA A 44 9.00 5.97 0.47
CA ALA A 44 9.82 6.35 1.61
C ALA A 44 9.31 5.72 2.92
N LYS A 45 7.99 5.76 3.16
CA LYS A 45 7.37 5.07 4.30
C LYS A 45 7.58 3.55 4.23
N ALA A 46 7.42 2.94 3.05
CA ALA A 46 7.63 1.52 2.86
C ALA A 46 9.10 1.11 3.08
N ALA A 47 10.06 1.92 2.64
CA ALA A 47 11.48 1.68 2.86
C ALA A 47 11.87 1.82 4.34
N ALA A 48 11.34 2.83 5.04
CA ALA A 48 11.57 3.02 6.47
C ALA A 48 10.99 1.86 7.29
N ASP A 49 9.76 1.44 6.98
CA ASP A 49 9.12 0.31 7.66
C ASP A 49 9.82 -1.02 7.37
N LYS A 50 10.27 -1.23 6.12
CA LYS A 50 11.09 -2.39 5.75
C LYS A 50 12.37 -2.44 6.58
N LYS A 51 13.07 -1.31 6.73
CA LYS A 51 14.28 -1.23 7.57
C LYS A 51 13.98 -1.56 9.03
N ARG A 52 12.91 -0.98 9.60
CA ARG A 52 12.49 -1.31 10.97
C ARG A 52 12.20 -2.80 11.12
N TYR A 53 11.47 -3.40 10.18
CA TYR A 53 11.16 -4.82 10.21
C TYR A 53 12.41 -5.69 10.07
N GLU A 54 13.37 -5.30 9.23
CA GLU A 54 14.66 -6.00 9.11
C GLU A 54 15.49 -5.90 10.40
N ASP A 55 15.56 -4.72 11.02
CA ASP A 55 16.26 -4.49 12.29
C ASP A 55 15.58 -5.27 13.44
N GLU A 56 14.25 -5.24 13.55
CA GLU A 56 13.48 -6.02 14.52
C GLU A 56 13.65 -7.52 14.31
N LYS A 57 13.64 -7.97 13.04
CA LYS A 57 13.86 -9.38 12.70
C LYS A 57 15.28 -9.83 13.04
N ALA A 58 16.28 -8.96 12.86
CA ALA A 58 17.66 -9.24 13.23
C ALA A 58 17.85 -9.26 14.76
N ALA A 59 17.14 -8.39 15.50
CA ALA A 59 17.16 -8.36 16.96
C ALA A 59 16.37 -9.49 17.63
N TYR A 60 15.45 -10.13 16.90
CA TYR A 60 14.66 -11.28 17.36
C TYR A 60 15.39 -12.63 17.21
N ASN A 61 16.64 -12.63 16.72
CA ASN A 61 17.41 -13.84 16.40
C ASN A 61 18.59 -14.06 17.35
#